data_AF-A0A662HW56-F1
#
_entry.id   AF-A0A662HW56-F1
#
_cell.length_a   1.000
_cell.length_b   1.000
_cell.length_c   1.000
_cell.angle_alpha   90.00
_cell.angle_beta   90.00
_cell.angle_gamma   90.00
#
_symmetry.space_group_name_H-M   'P 1'
#
loop_
_entity.id
_entity.type
_entity.pdbx_description
1 polymer ?
#
loop_
_entity_poly.entity_id
_entity_poly.type
_entity_poly.pdbx_seq_one_letter_code
_entity_poly.pdbx_strand_id
1 'polypeptide(L)'
;MTVLELTRENVLEVIRELQEFFKGLREEVEVYVASQVAGLPTLLIGGHGTGKTTLVKAFYSTLVVKERDSYRPLKTFMLLLKERHTPMDVFYSYHLPSLLKGVQKIVP
;
A
#
# COMPACT_ATOMS: atom_id res chain seq x y z
N MET A 1 15.67 -12.68 -15.72
CA MET A 1 14.40 -12.35 -15.05
C MET A 1 14.09 -10.90 -15.39
N THR A 2 13.12 -10.64 -16.24
CA THR A 2 12.73 -9.28 -16.63
C THR A 2 11.70 -8.80 -15.62
N VAL A 3 12.13 -7.97 -14.66
CA VAL A 3 11.22 -7.10 -13.91
C VAL A 3 10.52 -6.25 -14.97
N LEU A 4 9.19 -6.28 -15.03
CA LEU A 4 8.45 -5.40 -15.94
C LEU A 4 8.84 -3.97 -15.61
N GLU A 5 9.34 -3.24 -16.61
CA GLU A 5 9.61 -1.82 -16.44
C GLU A 5 8.32 -1.09 -16.09
N LEU A 6 8.45 -0.18 -15.14
CA LEU A 6 7.34 0.62 -14.66
C LEU A 6 7.12 1.73 -15.68
N THR A 7 6.28 1.46 -16.67
CA THR A 7 5.93 2.42 -17.72
C THR A 7 4.73 3.25 -17.29
N ARG A 8 4.57 4.42 -17.92
CA ARG A 8 3.41 5.29 -17.70
C ARG A 8 2.11 4.57 -18.05
N GLU A 9 2.13 3.79 -19.13
CA GLU A 9 0.97 3.05 -19.64
C GLU A 9 0.49 2.02 -18.62
N ASN A 10 1.40 1.21 -18.07
CA ASN A 10 1.08 0.18 -17.07
C ASN A 10 0.50 0.79 -15.79
N VAL A 11 1.05 1.93 -15.33
CA VAL A 11 0.53 2.63 -14.14
C VAL A 11 -0.87 3.18 -14.40
N LEU A 12 -1.10 3.80 -15.57
CA LEU A 12 -2.42 4.32 -15.93
C LEU A 12 -3.46 3.21 -16.07
N GLU A 13 -3.07 2.03 -16.54
CA GLU A 13 -3.95 0.87 -16.60
C GLU A 13 -4.36 0.39 -15.20
N VAL A 14 -3.40 0.25 -14.28
CA VAL A 14 -3.68 -0.10 -12.88
C VAL A 14 -4.60 0.93 -12.21
N ILE A 15 -4.38 2.23 -12.45
CA ILE A 15 -5.24 3.29 -11.92
C ILE A 15 -6.67 3.13 -12.46
N ARG A 16 -6.85 2.91 -13.77
CA ARG A 16 -8.19 2.75 -14.36
C ARG A 16 -8.94 1.56 -13.77
N GLU A 17 -8.30 0.39 -13.71
CA GLU A 17 -8.89 -0.83 -13.13
C GLU A 17 -9.35 -0.61 -11.68
N LEU A 18 -8.51 0.05 -10.87
CA LEU A 18 -8.87 0.37 -9.49
C LEU A 18 -9.98 1.43 -9.40
N GLN A 19 -10.00 2.44 -10.28
CA GLN A 19 -11.07 3.44 -10.32
C GLN A 19 -12.43 2.83 -10.70
N GLU A 20 -12.45 1.81 -11.57
CA GLU A 20 -13.67 1.08 -11.91
C GLU A 20 -14.20 0.26 -10.73
N PHE A 21 -13.29 -0.33 -9.95
CA PHE A 21 -13.65 -1.06 -8.73
C PHE A 21 -14.13 -0.13 -7.60
N PHE A 22 -13.48 1.02 -7.41
CA PHE A 22 -13.81 2.00 -6.35
C PHE A 22 -14.66 3.17 -6.88
N LYS A 23 -15.99 2.97 -6.89
CA LYS A 23 -16.92 4.04 -7.26
C LYS A 23 -16.84 5.22 -6.28
N GLY A 24 -16.53 6.40 -6.81
CA GLY A 24 -16.50 7.65 -6.04
C GLY A 24 -15.18 7.96 -5.34
N LEU A 25 -14.12 7.16 -5.54
CA LEU A 25 -12.79 7.40 -4.97
C LEU A 25 -11.72 7.61 -6.06
N ARG A 26 -12.10 8.24 -7.18
CA ARG A 26 -11.22 8.28 -8.37
C ARG A 26 -9.91 8.99 -8.08
N GLU A 27 -9.98 10.14 -7.43
CA GLU A 27 -8.82 10.96 -7.09
C GLU A 27 -7.96 10.27 -6.00
N GLU A 28 -8.58 9.68 -5.00
CA GLU A 28 -7.89 8.99 -3.92
C GLU A 28 -7.14 7.75 -4.42
N VAL A 29 -7.73 7.00 -5.35
CA VAL A 29 -7.07 5.87 -6.02
C VAL A 29 -5.84 6.34 -6.78
N GLU A 30 -5.98 7.42 -7.57
CA GLU A 30 -4.89 7.96 -8.38
C GLU A 30 -3.72 8.45 -7.51
N VAL A 31 -4.01 9.27 -6.48
CA VAL A 31 -3.01 9.77 -5.54
C VAL A 31 -2.35 8.64 -4.76
N TYR A 32 -3.12 7.64 -4.34
CA TYR A 32 -2.59 6.48 -3.64
C TYR A 32 -1.60 5.71 -4.51
N VAL A 33 -2.00 5.32 -5.73
CA VAL A 33 -1.12 4.57 -6.65
C VAL A 33 0.12 5.38 -7.01
N ALA A 34 -0.04 6.67 -7.33
CA ALA A 34 1.09 7.56 -7.64
C ALA A 34 2.09 7.66 -6.48
N SER A 35 1.59 7.76 -5.24
CA SER A 35 2.43 7.78 -4.04
C SER A 35 3.20 6.47 -3.86
N GLN A 36 2.58 5.32 -4.12
CA GLN A 36 3.24 4.02 -4.05
C GLN A 36 4.31 3.85 -5.13
N VAL A 37 4.03 4.31 -6.36
CA VAL A 37 4.99 4.30 -7.47
C VAL A 37 6.21 5.18 -7.14
N ALA A 38 5.99 6.35 -6.56
CA ALA A 38 7.04 7.25 -6.10
C ALA A 38 7.81 6.76 -4.86
N GLY A 39 7.38 5.66 -4.24
CA GLY A 39 8.00 5.12 -3.02
C GLY A 39 7.76 5.98 -1.78
N LEU A 40 6.68 6.77 -1.77
CA LEU A 40 6.35 7.67 -0.67
C LEU A 40 5.54 6.95 0.40
N PRO A 41 5.80 7.21 1.70
CA PRO A 41 4.91 6.75 2.76
C PRO A 41 3.55 7.45 2.63
N THR A 42 2.46 6.69 2.65
CA THR A 42 1.09 7.23 2.49
C THR A 42 0.24 6.93 3.73
N LEU A 43 -0.43 7.95 4.26
CA LEU A 43 -1.39 7.83 5.36
C LEU A 43 -2.81 7.99 4.84
N LEU A 44 -3.66 6.98 5.03
CA LEU A 44 -5.07 7.02 4.67
C LEU A 44 -5.92 7.39 5.90
N ILE A 45 -6.58 8.55 5.87
CA ILE A 45 -7.44 9.04 6.96
C ILE A 45 -8.90 9.03 6.51
N GLY A 46 -9.80 8.53 7.36
CA GLY A 46 -11.24 8.55 7.10
C GLY A 46 -12.02 7.70 8.11
N GLY A 47 -13.35 7.86 8.15
CA GLY A 47 -14.24 7.11 9.04
C GLY A 47 -14.19 5.59 8.85
N HIS A 48 -14.79 4.83 9.76
CA HIS A 48 -14.90 3.37 9.58
C HIS A 48 -15.75 3.05 8.34
N GLY A 49 -15.41 1.98 7.62
CA GLY A 49 -16.17 1.57 6.43
C GLY A 49 -15.90 2.36 5.14
N THR A 50 -15.00 3.35 5.14
CA THR A 50 -14.70 4.17 3.94
C THR A 50 -13.80 3.48 2.89
N GLY A 51 -13.60 2.17 2.97
CA GLY A 51 -12.84 1.42 1.95
C GLY A 51 -11.31 1.50 2.04
N LYS A 52 -10.71 2.15 3.06
CA LYS A 52 -9.23 2.26 3.21
C LYS A 52 -8.50 0.91 3.11
N THR A 53 -8.91 -0.06 3.92
CA THR A 53 -8.34 -1.42 3.89
C THR A 53 -8.56 -2.09 2.55
N THR A 54 -9.73 -1.89 1.95
CA THR A 54 -10.10 -2.47 0.66
C THR A 54 -9.22 -1.93 -0.45
N LEU A 55 -8.98 -0.61 -0.50
CA LEU A 55 -8.08 0.04 -1.46
C LEU A 55 -6.68 -0.56 -1.42
N VAL A 56 -6.14 -0.68 -0.22
CA VAL A 56 -4.82 -1.25 0.01
C VAL A 56 -4.73 -2.71 -0.47
N LYS A 57 -5.72 -3.54 -0.11
CA LYS A 57 -5.75 -4.96 -0.50
C LYS A 57 -5.93 -5.12 -2.01
N ALA A 58 -6.79 -4.31 -2.62
CA ALA A 58 -7.02 -4.31 -4.06
C ALA A 58 -5.74 -3.94 -4.82
N PHE A 59 -5.07 -2.85 -4.44
CA PHE A 59 -3.80 -2.47 -5.03
C PHE A 59 -2.74 -3.57 -4.85
N TYR A 60 -2.60 -4.17 -3.67
CA TYR A 60 -1.64 -5.25 -3.45
C TYR A 60 -1.92 -6.47 -4.35
N SER A 61 -3.19 -6.77 -4.61
CA SER A 61 -3.57 -7.85 -5.52
C SER A 61 -3.13 -7.61 -6.97
N THR A 62 -2.94 -6.34 -7.38
CA THR A 62 -2.38 -5.99 -8.70
C THR A 62 -0.87 -6.23 -8.78
N LEU A 63 -0.19 -6.34 -7.64
CA LEU A 63 1.26 -6.50 -7.54
C LEU A 63 1.69 -7.96 -7.34
N VAL A 64 0.79 -8.91 -7.57
CA VAL A 64 1.08 -10.34 -7.54
C VAL A 64 0.68 -10.99 -8.86
N VAL A 65 1.53 -11.87 -9.39
CA VAL A 65 1.22 -12.68 -10.57
C VAL A 65 0.77 -14.05 -10.09
N LYS A 66 -0.38 -14.50 -10.58
CA LYS A 66 -0.83 -15.87 -10.37
C LYS A 66 0.00 -16.81 -11.25
N GLU A 67 0.73 -17.70 -10.61
CA GLU A 67 1.39 -18.86 -11.22
C GLU A 67 0.52 -20.11 -10.96
N ARG A 68 0.84 -21.24 -11.61
CA ARG A 68 -0.03 -22.45 -11.65
C ARG A 68 -0.61 -22.83 -10.28
N ASP A 69 0.23 -22.84 -9.25
CA ASP A 69 -0.15 -23.24 -7.88
C ASP A 69 0.24 -22.19 -6.81
N SER A 70 0.69 -20.99 -7.20
CA SER A 70 1.24 -19.99 -6.28
C SER A 70 1.03 -18.55 -6.76
N TYR A 71 1.24 -17.58 -5.87
CA TYR A 71 1.32 -16.16 -6.23
C TYR A 71 2.75 -15.66 -6.09
N ARG A 72 3.30 -15.08 -7.15
CA ARG A 72 4.63 -14.47 -7.13
C ARG A 72 4.50 -12.95 -7.01
N PRO A 73 5.06 -12.30 -5.97
CA PRO A 73 5.05 -10.85 -5.86
C PRO A 73 5.93 -10.20 -6.94
N LEU A 74 5.42 -9.15 -7.57
CA LEU A 74 6.15 -8.29 -8.52
C LEU A 74 7.09 -7.32 -7.78
N LYS A 75 6.69 -6.89 -6.57
CA LYS A 75 7.48 -6.02 -5.70
C LYS A 75 7.09 -6.26 -4.25
N THR A 76 8.08 -6.46 -3.37
CA THR A 76 7.85 -6.55 -1.92
C THR A 76 7.96 -5.15 -1.32
N PHE A 77 6.95 -4.71 -0.58
CA PHE A 77 6.97 -3.45 0.17
C PHE A 77 6.28 -3.64 1.52
N MET A 78 6.73 -2.90 2.53
CA MET A 78 6.18 -2.97 3.88
C MET A 78 4.92 -2.10 3.95
N LEU A 79 3.81 -2.68 4.37
CA LEU A 79 2.55 -1.97 4.53
C LEU A 79 2.08 -2.06 5.98
N LEU A 80 2.03 -0.90 6.66
CA LEU A 80 1.50 -0.77 8.01
C LEU A 80 -0.01 -0.56 7.94
N LEU A 81 -0.77 -1.66 8.07
CA LEU A 81 -2.23 -1.61 8.12
C LEU A 81 -2.68 -1.63 9.59
N LYS A 82 -2.98 -0.46 10.17
CA LYS A 82 -3.50 -0.39 11.54
C LYS A 82 -5.01 -0.60 11.53
N GLU A 83 -5.44 -1.85 11.70
CA GLU A 83 -6.85 -2.24 11.55
C GLU A 83 -7.70 -2.01 12.83
N ARG A 84 -7.09 -1.93 14.03
CA ARG A 84 -7.77 -1.59 15.29
C ARG A 84 -6.76 -1.16 16.35
N HIS A 85 -7.20 -0.36 17.31
CA HIS A 85 -6.52 -0.18 18.59
C HIS A 85 -7.25 -1.03 19.63
N THR A 86 -6.58 -2.03 20.21
CA THR A 86 -6.99 -2.65 21.47
C THR A 86 -6.03 -2.22 22.60
N PRO A 87 -6.50 -2.15 23.87
CA PRO A 87 -5.66 -1.75 25.01
C PRO A 87 -4.49 -2.70 25.29
N MET A 88 -4.49 -3.89 24.69
CA MET A 88 -3.51 -4.96 24.88
C MET A 88 -2.49 -5.06 23.74
N ASP A 89 -2.55 -4.16 22.75
CA ASP A 89 -1.54 -4.09 21.70
C ASP A 89 -0.23 -3.55 22.29
N VAL A 90 0.72 -4.45 22.54
CA VAL A 90 2.11 -4.06 22.86
C VAL A 90 2.70 -3.46 21.59
N PHE A 91 2.69 -2.13 21.52
CA PHE A 91 3.23 -1.39 20.40
C PHE A 91 4.75 -1.42 20.44
N TYR A 92 5.39 -2.32 19.67
CA TYR A 92 6.73 -2.01 19.20
C TYR A 92 6.63 -0.80 18.26
N SER A 93 6.79 0.38 18.85
CA SER A 93 6.78 1.62 18.11
C SER A 93 8.20 1.88 17.63
N TYR A 94 8.36 2.11 16.32
CA TYR A 94 9.60 2.66 15.83
C TYR A 94 9.79 4.05 16.43
N HIS A 95 11.00 4.32 16.92
CA HIS A 95 11.36 5.63 17.42
C HIS A 95 11.40 6.60 16.23
N LEU A 96 10.29 7.32 15.99
CA LEU A 96 10.12 8.24 14.86
C LEU A 96 11.31 9.20 14.65
N PRO A 97 11.89 9.83 15.68
CA PRO A 97 13.08 10.67 15.50
C PRO A 97 14.33 9.92 15.01
N SER A 98 14.47 8.63 15.32
CA SER A 98 15.59 7.80 14.82
C SER A 98 15.34 7.38 13.37
N LEU A 99 14.09 7.07 13.03
CA LEU A 99 13.70 6.69 11.68
C LEU A 99 13.92 7.85 10.68
N LEU A 100 13.61 9.09 11.09
CA LEU A 100 13.91 10.30 10.31
C LEU A 100 15.41 10.55 10.09
N LYS A 101 16.27 9.86 10.84
CA LYS A 101 17.74 9.89 10.69
C LYS A 101 18.29 8.64 9.98
N GLY A 102 17.42 7.79 9.42
CA GLY A 102 17.80 6.55 8.75
C GLY A 102 18.23 5.42 9.70
N VAL A 103 18.00 5.57 11.01
CA VAL A 103 18.40 4.58 12.02
C VAL A 103 17.17 3.85 12.53
N GLN A 104 17.10 2.54 12.30
CA GLN A 104 16.02 1.72 12.85
C GLN A 104 16.26 1.47 14.34
N LYS A 105 15.34 1.95 15.17
CA LYS A 105 15.30 1.71 16.61
C LYS A 105 13.87 1.38 17.02
N ILE A 106 13.70 0.25 17.69
CA ILE A 106 12.44 -0.20 18.24
C ILE A 106 12.40 0.20 19.72
N VAL A 107 11.29 0.77 20.18
CA VAL A 107 11.04 1.11 21.59
C VAL A 107 9.91 0.21 22.09
N PRO A 108 10.02 -0.34 23.32
CA PRO A 108 8.94 -1.09 23.95
C PRO A 108 7.64 -0.29 24.08
#